data_AF-A0A1I8FQZ5-F1
#
_entry.id   AF-A0A1I8FQZ5-F1
#
_cell.length_a   1.000
_cell.length_b   1.000
_cell.length_c   1.000
_cell.angle_alpha   90.00
_cell.angle_beta   90.00
_cell.angle_gamma   90.00
#
_symmetry.space_group_name_H-M   'P 1'
#
loop_
_entity.id
_entity.type
_entity.pdbx_description
1 polymer ?
#
loop_
_entity_poly.entity_id
_entity_poly.type
_entity_poly.pdbx_seq_one_letter_code
_entity_poly.pdbx_strand_id
1 'polypeptide(L)'
;MPRQGHRVTWGRSSSVNSEQLKNLDHLEMHPHVYERREMIVNLTQSSAAVDTSCLSYFLVRSLPKLLELPHLDCFVDGVNGRWYVNPQLRTGEPFRFEVQLPPEGTQEEVEAWKKL
;
A
#
# COMPACT_ATOMS: atom_id res chain seq x y z
N MET A 1 -3.99 -18.00 11.76
CA MET A 1 -3.72 -16.85 12.65
C MET A 1 -4.97 -15.98 12.71
N PRO A 2 -5.68 -15.88 13.85
CA PRO A 2 -6.84 -14.99 13.95
C PRO A 2 -6.38 -13.55 14.24
N ARG A 3 -6.91 -12.59 13.45
CA ARG A 3 -7.08 -11.16 13.77
C ARG A 3 -5.89 -10.43 14.45
N GLN A 4 -4.71 -10.44 13.84
CA GLN A 4 -3.62 -9.51 14.19
C GLN A 4 -3.57 -8.39 13.15
N GLY A 5 -3.31 -7.15 13.58
CA GLY A 5 -3.28 -5.98 12.70
C GLY A 5 -4.20 -4.85 13.12
N HIS A 6 -4.14 -3.72 12.41
CA HIS A 6 -5.18 -2.70 12.43
C HIS A 6 -6.13 -2.89 11.25
N ARG A 7 -7.34 -2.34 11.39
CA ARG A 7 -8.26 -2.25 10.26
C ARG A 7 -7.70 -1.22 9.29
N VAL A 8 -7.44 -1.61 8.05
CA VAL A 8 -7.16 -0.67 6.97
C VAL A 8 -8.39 0.23 6.81
N THR A 9 -8.28 1.51 7.18
CA THR A 9 -9.42 2.44 7.21
C THR A 9 -9.60 3.16 5.88
N TRP A 10 -8.57 3.17 5.02
CA TRP A 10 -8.59 3.86 3.74
C TRP A 10 -8.15 2.93 2.61
N GLY A 11 -8.97 2.90 1.56
CA GLY A 11 -8.72 2.14 0.35
C GLY A 11 -9.68 2.58 -0.75
N ARG A 12 -9.35 2.24 -2.00
CA ARG A 12 -10.22 2.51 -3.15
C ARG A 12 -10.77 1.20 -3.69
N SER A 13 -12.08 1.07 -3.73
CA SER A 13 -12.76 -0.02 -4.44
C SER A 13 -13.06 0.40 -5.88
N SER A 14 -12.82 -0.50 -6.83
CA SER A 14 -13.14 -0.30 -8.24
C SER A 14 -13.92 -1.50 -8.78
N SER A 15 -14.95 -1.26 -9.58
CA SER A 15 -15.60 -2.32 -10.34
C SER A 15 -14.71 -2.69 -11.52
N VAL A 16 -14.39 -3.98 -11.66
CA VAL A 16 -13.53 -4.50 -12.73
C VAL A 16 -14.22 -5.66 -13.43
N ASN A 17 -14.00 -5.79 -14.74
CA ASN A 17 -14.46 -6.95 -15.49
C ASN A 17 -13.48 -8.13 -15.34
N SER A 18 -13.85 -9.29 -15.89
CA SER A 18 -13.06 -10.52 -15.77
C SER A 18 -11.69 -10.46 -16.45
N GLU A 19 -11.55 -9.68 -17.53
CA GLU A 19 -10.28 -9.53 -18.24
C GLU A 19 -9.30 -8.62 -17.46
N GLN A 20 -9.80 -7.48 -16.98
CA GLN A 20 -9.05 -6.59 -16.09
C GLN A 20 -8.59 -7.33 -14.83
N LEU A 21 -9.46 -8.17 -14.28
CA LEU A 21 -9.16 -8.97 -13.11
C LEU A 21 -8.05 -10.01 -13.37
N LYS A 22 -8.00 -10.62 -14.57
CA LYS A 22 -6.88 -11.49 -14.97
C LYS A 22 -5.56 -10.72 -15.12
N ASN A 23 -5.61 -9.49 -15.64
CA ASN A 23 -4.43 -8.66 -15.75
C ASN A 23 -3.89 -8.27 -14.37
N LEU A 24 -4.77 -7.97 -13.41
CA LEU A 24 -4.39 -7.74 -12.01
C LEU A 24 -3.76 -8.99 -11.38
N ASP A 25 -4.30 -10.18 -11.64
CA ASP A 25 -3.69 -11.45 -11.17
C ASP A 25 -2.26 -11.61 -11.67
N HIS A 26 -2.00 -11.24 -12.93
CA HIS A 26 -0.66 -11.31 -13.49
C HIS A 26 0.29 -10.31 -12.82
N LEU A 27 -0.15 -9.05 -12.63
CA LEU A 27 0.64 -8.01 -11.98
C LEU A 27 0.99 -8.35 -10.52
N GLU A 28 0.04 -8.92 -9.79
CA GLU A 28 0.21 -9.33 -8.39
C GLU A 28 0.90 -10.70 -8.24
N MET A 29 1.32 -11.31 -9.36
CA MET A 29 1.93 -12.65 -9.41
C MET A 29 1.10 -13.69 -8.65
N HIS A 30 -0.22 -13.62 -8.80
CA HIS A 30 -1.17 -14.56 -8.20
C HIS A 30 -1.03 -15.95 -8.83
N PRO A 31 -1.07 -17.05 -8.05
CA PRO A 31 -1.23 -17.15 -6.60
C PRO A 31 0.10 -17.26 -5.82
N HIS A 32 1.25 -17.00 -6.46
CA HIS A 32 2.56 -17.31 -5.90
C HIS A 32 3.04 -16.29 -4.87
N VAL A 33 2.88 -14.99 -5.17
CA VAL A 33 3.29 -13.90 -4.25
C VAL A 33 2.09 -13.43 -3.44
N TYR A 34 1.02 -13.03 -4.13
CA TYR A 34 -0.24 -12.66 -3.49
C TYR A 34 -1.37 -13.62 -3.85
N GLU A 35 -2.19 -13.96 -2.86
CA GLU A 35 -3.42 -14.71 -3.05
C GLU A 35 -4.61 -13.74 -3.03
N ARG A 36 -5.45 -13.83 -4.06
CA ARG A 36 -6.70 -13.10 -4.10
C ARG A 36 -7.74 -13.78 -3.21
N ARG A 37 -8.32 -13.02 -2.29
CA ARG A 37 -9.35 -13.49 -1.36
C ARG A 37 -10.51 -12.51 -1.33
N GLU A 38 -11.68 -13.04 -1.02
CA GLU A 38 -12.87 -12.23 -0.75
C GLU A 38 -12.77 -11.62 0.65
N MET A 39 -13.09 -10.34 0.78
CA MET A 39 -13.16 -9.63 2.05
C MET A 39 -14.35 -8.68 2.09
N ILE A 40 -14.90 -8.50 3.28
CA ILE A 40 -15.96 -7.51 3.52
C ILE A 40 -15.29 -6.15 3.77
N VAL A 41 -15.61 -5.19 2.91
CA VAL A 41 -15.18 -3.80 3.02
C VAL A 41 -16.40 -2.95 3.37
N ASN A 42 -16.24 -2.08 4.34
CA ASN A 42 -17.25 -1.08 4.65
C ASN A 42 -17.01 0.12 3.74
N LEU A 43 -17.88 0.30 2.75
CA LEU A 43 -17.81 1.42 1.82
C LEU A 43 -18.56 2.61 2.39
N THR A 44 -17.84 3.68 2.68
CA THR A 44 -18.42 4.98 3.05
C THR A 44 -18.74 5.75 1.77
N GLN A 45 -19.84 5.40 1.11
CA GLN A 45 -20.40 6.20 0.02
C GLN A 45 -21.55 7.03 0.59
N SER A 46 -21.33 8.32 0.82
CA SER A 46 -22.25 9.24 1.52
C SER A 46 -22.44 8.93 3.01
N SER A 47 -23.43 9.54 3.68
CA SER A 47 -23.66 9.46 5.14
C SER A 47 -24.05 8.07 5.66
N ALA A 48 -24.04 7.03 4.81
CA ALA A 48 -24.34 5.66 5.18
C ALA A 48 -23.17 4.74 4.81
N ALA A 49 -22.83 3.87 5.75
CA ALA A 49 -21.81 2.85 5.58
C ALA A 49 -22.45 1.54 5.10
N VAL A 50 -21.98 0.98 3.99
CA VAL A 50 -22.51 -0.29 3.44
C VAL A 50 -21.40 -1.33 3.39
N ASP A 51 -21.64 -2.48 4.02
CA ASP A 51 -20.75 -3.62 3.91
C ASP A 51 -20.89 -4.25 2.53
N THR A 52 -19.77 -4.30 1.80
CA THR A 52 -19.69 -4.78 0.43
C THR A 52 -18.60 -5.83 0.32
N SER A 53 -18.89 -6.93 -0.36
CA SER A 53 -17.87 -7.93 -0.65
C SER A 53 -16.96 -7.47 -1.78
N CYS A 54 -15.65 -7.54 -1.57
CA CYS A 54 -14.62 -7.14 -2.53
C CYS A 54 -13.51 -8.20 -2.61
N LEU A 55 -12.82 -8.26 -3.74
CA LEU A 55 -11.62 -9.07 -3.90
C LEU A 55 -10.38 -8.24 -3.50
N SER A 56 -9.46 -8.85 -2.78
CA SER A 56 -8.20 -8.21 -2.35
C SER A 56 -7.05 -9.21 -2.34
N TYR A 57 -5.82 -8.70 -2.52
CA TYR A 57 -4.61 -9.50 -2.65
C TYR A 57 -3.85 -9.54 -1.32
N PHE A 58 -3.57 -10.75 -0.82
CA PHE A 58 -2.89 -10.98 0.46
C PHE A 58 -1.59 -11.72 0.24
N LEU A 59 -0.51 -11.25 0.87
CA LEU A 59 0.80 -11.89 0.78
C LEU A 59 0.73 -13.31 1.34
N VAL A 60 1.10 -14.32 0.52
CA VAL A 60 0.94 -15.74 0.89
C VAL A 60 1.97 -16.18 1.92
N ARG A 61 3.22 -15.72 1.78
CA ARG A 61 4.35 -16.09 2.63
C ARG A 61 5.05 -14.83 3.10
N SER A 62 4.67 -14.33 4.27
CA SER A 62 5.40 -13.25 4.93
C SER A 62 6.65 -13.80 5.62
N LEU A 63 7.74 -13.02 5.57
CA LEU A 63 8.87 -13.25 6.48
C LEU A 63 8.43 -12.84 7.89
N PRO A 64 8.78 -13.61 8.95
CA PRO A 64 8.35 -13.30 10.32
C PRO A 64 8.63 -11.86 10.76
N LYS A 65 9.80 -11.31 10.36
CA LYS A 65 10.18 -9.92 10.64
C LYS A 65 9.21 -8.85 10.10
N LEU A 66 8.36 -9.18 9.11
CA LEU A 66 7.37 -8.24 8.58
C LEU A 66 6.22 -8.01 9.57
N LEU A 67 5.99 -8.95 10.49
CA LEU A 67 4.95 -8.83 11.52
C LEU A 67 5.36 -7.86 12.64
N GLU A 68 6.65 -7.53 12.74
CA GLU A 68 7.20 -6.57 13.69
C GLU A 68 7.22 -5.13 13.13
N LEU A 69 6.93 -4.97 11.84
CA LEU A 69 6.89 -3.66 11.20
C LEU A 69 5.64 -2.87 11.64
N PRO A 70 5.70 -1.53 11.61
CA PRO A 70 4.53 -0.71 11.89
C PRO A 70 3.35 -1.08 10.99
N HIS A 71 2.20 -1.31 11.60
CA HIS A 71 0.95 -1.56 10.89
C HIS A 71 0.37 -0.23 10.41
N LEU A 72 0.11 -0.13 9.10
CA LEU A 72 -0.41 1.07 8.48
C LEU A 72 -1.92 0.96 8.26
N ASP A 73 -2.66 2.01 8.60
CA ASP A 73 -4.10 2.11 8.32
C ASP A 73 -4.37 2.58 6.87
N CYS A 74 -3.38 3.22 6.26
CA CYS A 74 -3.38 3.69 4.87
C CYS A 74 -1.94 3.65 4.34
N PHE A 75 -1.75 3.12 3.12
CA PHE A 75 -0.49 3.22 2.41
C PHE A 75 -0.47 4.51 1.57
N VAL A 76 0.60 5.29 1.72
CA VAL A 76 0.87 6.47 0.89
C VAL A 76 2.33 6.39 0.44
N ASP A 77 2.54 6.50 -0.86
CA ASP A 77 3.88 6.41 -1.44
C ASP A 77 4.75 7.63 -1.06
N GLY A 78 6.03 7.40 -0.78
CA GLY A 78 6.99 8.44 -0.41
C GLY A 78 6.96 8.92 1.04
N VAL A 79 5.98 8.48 1.85
CA VAL A 79 5.91 8.85 3.27
C VAL A 79 7.12 8.32 4.03
N ASN A 80 7.72 9.18 4.86
CA ASN A 80 8.96 8.91 5.60
C ASN A 80 10.15 8.49 4.70
N GLY A 81 10.18 9.00 3.46
CA GLY A 81 11.24 8.70 2.49
C GLY A 81 11.22 7.28 1.94
N ARG A 82 10.12 6.53 2.14
CA ARG A 82 9.95 5.16 1.64
C ARG A 82 9.10 5.17 0.39
N TRP A 83 9.75 4.96 -0.75
CA TRP A 83 9.12 4.91 -2.06
C TRP A 83 8.91 3.47 -2.53
N TYR A 84 7.80 3.21 -3.20
CA TYR A 84 7.61 1.99 -3.93
C TYR A 84 8.55 1.95 -5.13
N VAL A 85 9.37 0.90 -5.20
CA VAL A 85 10.25 0.65 -6.35
C VAL A 85 9.74 -0.57 -7.09
N ASN A 86 9.32 -0.38 -8.35
CA ASN A 86 8.85 -1.45 -9.22
C ASN A 86 9.93 -2.55 -9.32
N PRO A 87 9.61 -3.81 -8.97
CA PRO A 87 10.54 -4.93 -9.06
C PRO A 87 11.24 -5.09 -10.41
N GLN A 88 10.55 -4.81 -11.51
CA GLN A 88 11.11 -4.91 -12.86
C GLN A 88 12.20 -3.86 -13.14
N LEU A 89 12.19 -2.74 -12.40
CA LEU A 89 13.20 -1.68 -12.51
C LEU A 89 14.39 -1.90 -11.56
N ARG A 90 14.38 -2.97 -10.75
CA ARG A 90 15.46 -3.28 -9.81
C ARG A 90 16.69 -3.93 -10.47
N THR A 91 16.78 -3.89 -11.80
CA THR A 91 17.83 -4.54 -12.60
C THR A 91 19.09 -3.68 -12.77
N GLY A 92 19.57 -3.07 -11.69
CA GLY A 92 20.79 -2.28 -11.70
C GLY A 92 21.42 -2.20 -10.31
N GLU A 93 22.72 -1.89 -10.27
CA GLU A 93 23.45 -1.46 -9.07
C GLU A 93 22.53 -0.61 -8.16
N PRO A 94 22.62 -0.76 -6.82
CA PRO A 94 21.69 -0.09 -5.90
C PRO A 94 21.61 1.40 -6.22
N PHE A 95 20.42 1.87 -6.59
CA PHE A 95 20.16 3.27 -6.83
C PHE A 95 20.49 4.07 -5.56
N ARG A 96 21.68 4.66 -5.50
CA ARG A 96 21.99 5.76 -4.58
C ARG A 96 21.36 7.00 -5.19
N PHE A 97 20.27 7.47 -4.60
CA PHE A 97 19.85 8.84 -4.79
C PHE A 97 20.25 9.62 -3.53
N GLU A 98 20.90 10.76 -3.74
CA GLU A 98 21.11 11.73 -2.68
C GLU A 98 19.80 12.49 -2.49
N VAL A 99 19.26 12.44 -1.26
CA VAL A 99 18.17 13.33 -0.88
C VAL A 99 18.76 14.73 -0.84
N GLN A 100 18.46 15.55 -1.85
CA GLN A 100 18.65 16.99 -1.74
C GLN A 100 17.64 17.48 -0.71
N LEU A 101 18.10 17.61 0.54
CA LEU A 101 17.39 18.43 1.52
C LEU A 101 17.26 19.84 0.92
N PRO A 102 16.07 20.47 0.97
CA PRO A 102 15.95 21.84 0.51
C PRO A 102 17.01 22.70 1.24
N PRO A 103 17.63 23.67 0.55
CA PRO A 103 18.63 24.54 1.17
C PRO A 103 18.02 25.14 2.43
N GLU A 104 18.79 25.20 3.52
CA GLU A 104 18.39 25.63 4.85
C GLU A 104 17.42 26.82 4.80
N GLY A 105 16.14 26.48 4.70
CA GLY A 105 15.03 27.41 4.71
C GLY A 105 14.79 27.83 6.14
N THR A 106 14.19 29.00 6.30
CA THR A 106 13.81 29.50 7.62
C THR A 106 12.97 28.47 8.36
N GLN A 107 13.06 28.45 9.69
CA GLN A 107 12.49 27.41 10.55
C GLN A 107 10.97 27.16 10.32
N GLU A 108 10.26 28.16 9.78
CA GLU A 108 8.85 28.08 9.37
C GLU A 108 8.64 27.19 8.13
N GLU A 109 9.55 27.21 7.16
CA GLU A 109 9.47 26.37 5.95
C GLU A 109 9.70 24.90 6.30
N VAL A 110 10.63 24.61 7.21
CA VAL A 110 10.90 23.25 7.70
C VAL A 110 9.71 22.70 8.51
N GLU A 111 8.98 23.55 9.26
CA GLU A 111 7.77 23.14 9.95
C GLU A 111 6.59 22.86 9.00
N ALA A 112 6.47 23.62 7.91
CA ALA A 112 5.42 23.41 6.91
C ALA A 112 5.55 22.02 6.23
N TRP A 113 6.78 21.55 5.99
CA TRP A 113 7.04 20.22 5.42
C TRP A 113 6.75 19.06 6.37
N LYS A 114 6.79 19.27 7.69
CA LYS A 114 6.48 18.22 8.69
C LYS A 114 4.99 18.00 8.92
N LYS A 115 4.13 18.89 8.39
CA LYS A 115 2.66 18.84 8.54
C LYS A 115 1.94 18.27 7.31
N LEU A 116 2.66 17.92 6.26
CA LEU A 116 2.19 17.15 5.10
C LEU A 116 2.55 15.67 5.29
#